data_AF-A0A1B7LGU0-F1
#
_entry.id   AF-A0A1B7LGU0-F1
#
_cell.length_a   1.000
_cell.length_b   1.000
_cell.length_c   1.000
_cell.angle_alpha   90.00
_cell.angle_beta   90.00
_cell.angle_gamma   90.00
#
_symmetry.space_group_name_H-M   'P 1'
#
loop_
_entity.id
_entity.type
_entity.pdbx_description
1 polymer ?
#
loop_
_entity_poly.entity_id
_entity_poly.type
_entity_poly.pdbx_seq_one_letter_code
_entity_poly.pdbx_strand_id
1 'polypeptide(L)'
;MINCNFNRDEVGKSRYTEADWRAIHVQEMSIYRRVAAAMDAGKGPADTEVQEAIGERYREINERYYTCTPQIFRGLGEMYVADSRFTAFYERMRPGMAEFMRRAMAIYSDSLP
;
A
#
# COMPACT_ATOMS: atom_id res chain seq x y z
N MET A 1 -2.44 -12.31 15.41
CA MET A 1 -1.31 -12.35 14.45
C MET A 1 -1.90 -12.53 13.08
N ILE A 2 -1.62 -11.68 12.10
CA ILE A 2 -2.00 -11.97 10.71
C ILE A 2 -1.23 -13.23 10.34
N ASN A 3 -1.94 -14.35 10.33
CA ASN A 3 -1.38 -15.66 10.11
C ASN A 3 -1.09 -15.80 8.62
N CYS A 4 0.13 -15.45 8.22
CA CYS A 4 0.70 -15.87 6.94
C CYS A 4 1.01 -17.37 7.02
N ASN A 5 -0.01 -18.20 7.16
CA ASN A 5 0.11 -19.62 6.85
C ASN A 5 0.03 -19.77 5.32
N PHE A 6 1.14 -19.46 4.66
CA PHE A 6 1.39 -19.95 3.31
C PHE A 6 1.69 -21.44 3.48
N ASN A 7 0.72 -22.29 3.13
CA ASN A 7 0.88 -23.74 3.11
C ASN A 7 2.13 -24.08 2.28
N ARG A 8 3.10 -24.79 2.88
CA ARG A 8 4.41 -25.09 2.29
C ARG A 8 4.37 -26.15 1.17
N ASP A 9 3.20 -26.70 0.86
CA ASP A 9 3.10 -27.94 0.09
C ASP A 9 2.52 -27.77 -1.33
N GLU A 10 2.29 -26.54 -1.79
CA GLU A 10 1.80 -26.23 -3.15
C GLU A 10 2.87 -25.48 -3.96
N VAL A 11 4.04 -26.10 -4.18
CA VAL A 11 5.03 -25.61 -5.15
C VAL A 11 4.52 -25.94 -6.56
N GLY A 12 3.50 -25.21 -6.99
CA GLY A 12 2.87 -25.40 -8.29
C GLY A 12 1.92 -24.26 -8.61
N LYS A 13 2.40 -23.27 -9.37
CA LYS A 13 1.66 -22.12 -9.98
C LYS A 13 1.62 -20.79 -9.20
N SER A 14 2.65 -20.43 -8.44
CA SER A 14 2.96 -19.01 -8.22
C SER A 14 3.87 -18.51 -9.33
N ARG A 15 3.53 -17.39 -10.00
CA ARG A 15 4.43 -16.72 -10.96
C ARG A 15 5.71 -16.23 -10.30
N TYR A 16 5.69 -16.08 -8.98
CA TYR A 16 6.75 -15.49 -8.18
C TYR A 16 7.39 -16.54 -7.27
N THR A 17 8.72 -16.54 -7.26
CA THR A 17 9.54 -17.28 -6.28
C THR A 17 9.51 -16.58 -4.91
N GLU A 18 10.00 -17.26 -3.88
CA GLU A 18 10.15 -16.64 -2.56
C GLU A 18 11.09 -15.40 -2.59
N ALA A 19 12.11 -15.44 -3.44
CA ALA A 19 13.01 -14.29 -3.64
C ALA A 19 12.28 -13.12 -4.29
N ASP A 20 11.39 -13.39 -5.25
CA ASP A 20 10.56 -12.35 -5.87
C ASP A 20 9.60 -11.73 -4.85
N TRP A 21 8.96 -12.55 -4.02
CA TRP A 21 8.09 -12.04 -2.95
C TRP A 21 8.84 -11.16 -1.95
N ARG A 22 10.08 -11.53 -1.58
CA ARG A 22 10.93 -10.66 -0.76
C ARG A 22 11.23 -9.33 -1.45
N ALA A 23 11.58 -9.36 -2.74
CA ALA A 23 11.85 -8.14 -3.51
C ALA A 23 10.60 -7.23 -3.60
N ILE A 24 9.43 -7.83 -3.83
CA ILE A 24 8.15 -7.13 -3.86
C ILE A 24 7.89 -6.43 -2.53
N HIS A 25 8.08 -7.13 -1.40
CA HIS A 25 7.90 -6.53 -0.08
C HIS A 25 8.91 -5.41 0.23
N VAL A 26 10.17 -5.56 -0.18
CA VAL A 26 11.18 -4.50 -0.01
C VAL A 26 10.77 -3.23 -0.76
N GLN A 27 10.29 -3.38 -1.99
CA GLN A 27 9.80 -2.26 -2.79
C GLN A 27 8.56 -1.60 -2.16
N GLU A 28 7.57 -2.40 -1.75
CA GLU A 28 6.37 -1.91 -1.07
C GLU A 28 6.74 -1.12 0.20
N MET A 29 7.67 -1.64 1.02
CA MET A 29 8.14 -0.93 2.21
C MET A 29 8.91 0.35 1.87
N SER A 30 9.57 0.43 0.71
CA SER A 30 10.23 1.65 0.25
C SER A 30 9.21 2.77 0.01
N ILE A 31 8.08 2.45 -0.63
CA ILE A 31 6.98 3.39 -0.85
C ILE A 31 6.44 3.92 0.49
N TYR A 32 6.15 3.01 1.43
CA TYR A 32 5.61 3.40 2.74
C TYR A 32 6.61 4.26 3.53
N ARG A 33 7.91 3.97 3.46
CA ARG A 33 8.94 4.81 4.10
C ARG A 33 9.01 6.21 3.50
N ARG A 34 8.90 6.35 2.17
CA ARG A 34 8.85 7.67 1.51
C ARG A 34 7.64 8.47 1.97
N VAL A 35 6.47 7.84 2.06
CA VAL A 35 5.27 8.49 2.57
C VAL A 35 5.45 8.91 4.04
N ALA A 36 5.99 8.03 4.89
CA ALA A 36 6.26 8.37 6.29
C ALA A 36 7.25 9.55 6.43
N ALA A 37 8.34 9.55 5.64
CA ALA A 37 9.30 10.64 5.62
C ALA A 37 8.68 11.96 5.14
N ALA A 38 7.82 11.93 4.12
CA ALA A 38 7.08 13.10 3.67
C ALA A 38 6.15 13.64 4.78
N MET A 39 5.46 12.75 5.51
CA MET A 39 4.65 13.15 6.65
C MET A 39 5.49 13.78 7.78
N ASP A 40 6.69 13.26 8.06
CA ASP A 40 7.62 13.85 9.04
C ASP A 40 8.17 15.20 8.62
N ALA A 41 8.32 15.43 7.32
CA ALA A 41 8.63 16.73 6.73
C ALA A 41 7.43 17.70 6.69
N GLY A 42 6.27 17.31 7.21
CA GLY A 42 5.06 18.14 7.24
C GLY A 42 4.29 18.22 5.92
N LYS A 43 4.61 17.34 4.96
CA LYS A 43 3.92 17.31 3.66
C LYS A 43 2.52 16.74 3.78
N GLY A 44 1.59 17.33 3.03
CA GLY A 44 0.19 16.90 3.02
C GLY A 44 -0.05 15.69 2.12
N PRO A 45 -1.22 15.04 2.22
CA PRO A 45 -1.56 13.90 1.37
C PRO A 45 -1.69 14.24 -0.12
N ALA A 46 -1.91 15.52 -0.46
CA ALA A 46 -1.95 16.01 -1.84
C ALA A 46 -0.58 16.47 -2.39
N ASP A 47 0.48 16.41 -1.58
CA ASP A 47 1.82 16.82 -2.02
C ASP A 47 2.29 15.95 -3.20
N THR A 48 3.01 16.56 -4.14
CA THR A 48 3.48 15.87 -5.35
C THR A 48 4.28 14.62 -5.04
N GLU A 49 5.19 14.67 -4.07
CA GLU A 49 6.03 13.50 -3.72
C GLU A 49 5.19 12.36 -3.13
N VAL A 50 4.16 12.71 -2.35
CA VAL A 50 3.22 11.73 -1.79
C VAL A 50 2.38 11.12 -2.90
N GLN A 51 1.84 11.93 -3.81
CA GLN A 51 1.01 11.45 -4.91
C GLN A 51 1.80 10.59 -5.92
N GLU A 52 3.07 10.88 -6.14
CA GLU A 52 3.99 10.01 -6.90
C GLU A 52 4.12 8.63 -6.24
N ALA A 53 4.36 8.58 -4.92
CA ALA A 53 4.48 7.34 -4.16
C ALA A 53 3.15 6.53 -4.15
N ILE A 54 2.01 7.21 -4.03
CA ILE A 54 0.69 6.57 -4.12
C ILE A 54 0.42 6.04 -5.53
N GLY A 55 0.85 6.75 -6.57
CA GLY A 55 0.74 6.27 -7.95
C GLY A 55 1.63 5.06 -8.23
N GLU A 56 2.84 5.01 -7.66
CA GLU A 56 3.66 3.79 -7.67
C GLU A 56 2.94 2.62 -7.00
N ARG A 57 2.32 2.85 -5.83
CA ARG A 57 1.54 1.81 -5.14
C ARG A 57 0.38 1.31 -5.99
N TYR A 58 -0.36 2.21 -6.65
CA TYR A 58 -1.47 1.85 -7.52
C TYR A 58 -1.03 0.97 -8.70
N ARG A 59 0.10 1.33 -9.35
CA ARG A 59 0.70 0.53 -10.43
C ARG A 59 1.13 -0.85 -9.95
N GLU A 60 1.81 -0.93 -8.81
CA GLU A 60 2.24 -2.21 -8.24
C GLU A 60 1.07 -3.14 -7.94
N ILE A 61 -0.06 -2.61 -7.43
CA ILE A 61 -1.27 -3.42 -7.18
C ILE A 61 -1.79 -4.02 -8.49
N ASN A 62 -1.92 -3.17 -9.52
CA ASN A 62 -2.42 -3.56 -10.83
C ASN A 62 -1.53 -4.60 -11.53
N GLU A 63 -0.20 -4.48 -11.40
CA GLU A 63 0.74 -5.37 -12.06
C GLU A 63 0.90 -6.74 -11.37
N ARG A 64 0.74 -6.79 -10.05
CA ARG A 64 1.19 -7.94 -9.25
C ARG A 64 0.06 -8.70 -8.55
N TYR A 65 -1.06 -8.05 -8.28
CA TYR A 65 -2.13 -8.63 -7.47
C TYR A 65 -3.41 -8.84 -8.27
N TYR A 66 -4.01 -7.76 -8.78
CA TYR A 66 -5.25 -7.80 -9.55
C TYR A 66 -5.51 -6.45 -10.21
N THR A 67 -6.41 -6.43 -11.19
CA THR A 67 -6.91 -5.18 -11.79
C THR A 67 -7.64 -4.34 -10.76
N CYS A 68 -6.99 -3.28 -10.31
CA CYS A 68 -7.47 -2.37 -9.29
C CYS A 68 -7.92 -1.08 -9.97
N THR A 69 -9.23 -0.88 -10.10
CA THR A 69 -9.79 0.35 -10.64
C THR A 69 -9.62 1.51 -9.64
N PRO A 70 -9.77 2.79 -10.05
CA PRO A 70 -9.71 3.92 -9.13
C PRO A 70 -10.68 3.80 -7.94
N GLN A 71 -11.87 3.23 -8.18
CA GLN A 71 -12.88 2.99 -7.15
C GLN A 71 -12.46 1.89 -6.17
N ILE A 72 -11.87 0.80 -6.67
CA ILE A 72 -11.33 -0.26 -5.79
C ILE A 72 -10.17 0.30 -4.97
N PHE A 73 -9.28 1.09 -5.58
CA PHE A 73 -8.15 1.70 -4.88
C PHE A 73 -8.59 2.63 -3.76
N ARG A 74 -9.63 3.45 -3.99
CA ARG A 74 -10.27 4.24 -2.93
C ARG A 74 -10.80 3.35 -1.81
N GLY A 75 -11.51 2.28 -2.16
CA GLY A 75 -12.06 1.32 -1.18
C GLY A 75 -10.97 0.64 -0.34
N LEU A 76 -9.79 0.37 -0.91
CA LEU A 76 -8.64 -0.15 -0.15
C LEU A 76 -8.15 0.85 0.91
N GLY A 77 -8.12 2.14 0.57
CA GLY A 77 -7.79 3.19 1.53
C GLY A 77 -8.77 3.22 2.71
N GLU A 78 -10.07 3.10 2.43
CA GLU A 78 -11.11 3.02 3.48
C GLU A 78 -10.93 1.77 4.35
N MET A 79 -10.60 0.62 3.74
CA MET A 79 -10.32 -0.63 4.45
C MET A 79 -9.13 -0.50 5.42
N TYR A 80 -8.09 0.25 5.07
CA TYR A 80 -6.91 0.44 5.94
C TYR A 80 -7.25 1.07 7.29
N VAL A 81 -8.32 1.87 7.35
CA VAL A 81 -8.83 2.48 8.58
C VAL A 81 -9.93 1.62 9.21
N ALA A 82 -10.78 0.99 8.40
CA ALA A 82 -11.90 0.19 8.90
C ALA A 82 -11.45 -1.13 9.57
N ASP A 83 -10.38 -1.77 9.09
CA ASP A 83 -9.86 -3.01 9.66
C ASP A 83 -8.63 -2.73 10.55
N SER A 84 -8.82 -2.93 11.85
CA SER A 84 -7.81 -2.74 12.91
C SER A 84 -6.46 -3.40 12.64
N ARG A 85 -6.40 -4.49 11.86
CA ARG A 85 -5.15 -5.17 11.53
C ARG A 85 -4.29 -4.34 10.60
N PHE A 86 -4.91 -3.71 9.61
CA PHE A 86 -4.24 -2.79 8.69
C PHE A 86 -3.92 -1.47 9.39
N THR A 87 -4.86 -0.96 10.17
CA THR A 87 -4.62 0.26 10.96
C THR A 87 -3.40 0.08 11.86
N ALA A 88 -3.34 -1.01 12.64
CA ALA A 88 -2.20 -1.29 13.50
C ALA A 88 -0.87 -1.45 12.73
N PHE A 89 -0.90 -1.95 11.50
CA PHE A 89 0.29 -2.04 10.66
C PHE A 89 0.82 -0.65 10.27
N TYR A 90 -0.04 0.23 9.77
CA TYR A 90 0.36 1.59 9.38
C TYR A 90 0.74 2.44 10.59
N GLU A 91 -0.01 2.36 11.69
CA GLU A 91 0.30 3.10 12.92
C GLU A 91 1.64 2.70 13.56
N ARG A 92 2.08 1.44 13.37
CA ARG A 92 3.43 1.00 13.80
C ARG A 92 4.54 1.58 12.94
N MET A 93 4.28 1.85 11.66
CA MET A 93 5.27 2.49 10.80
C MET A 93 5.39 3.98 11.12
N ARG A 94 4.26 4.65 11.26
CA ARG A 94 4.19 6.04 11.71
C ARG A 94 2.80 6.35 12.27
N PRO A 95 2.68 7.01 13.43
CA PRO A 95 1.40 7.45 13.94
C PRO A 95 0.63 8.33 12.93
N GLY A 96 -0.66 8.05 12.75
CA GLY A 96 -1.57 8.73 11.83
C GLY A 96 -1.41 8.33 10.35
N MET A 97 -0.58 7.34 10.04
CA MET A 97 -0.31 6.94 8.66
C MET A 97 -1.51 6.25 8.00
N ALA A 98 -2.35 5.52 8.74
CA ALA A 98 -3.51 4.85 8.15
C ALA A 98 -4.48 5.86 7.50
N GLU A 99 -4.85 6.89 8.24
CA GLU A 99 -5.71 7.99 7.76
C GLU A 99 -5.04 8.84 6.68
N PHE A 100 -3.72 8.98 6.74
CA PHE A 100 -2.97 9.69 5.70
C PHE A 100 -3.01 8.93 4.37
N MET A 101 -2.75 7.62 4.40
CA MET A 101 -2.83 6.74 3.23
C MET A 101 -4.23 6.76 2.63
N ARG A 102 -5.28 6.62 3.46
CA ARG A 102 -6.68 6.71 2.99
C ARG A 102 -6.95 7.99 2.21
N ARG A 103 -6.58 9.15 2.77
CA ARG A 103 -6.76 10.45 2.10
C ARG A 103 -5.93 10.57 0.83
N ALA A 104 -4.67 10.17 0.86
CA ALA A 104 -3.78 10.26 -0.29
C ALA A 104 -4.24 9.37 -1.45
N MET A 105 -4.72 8.16 -1.15
CA MET A 105 -5.33 7.23 -2.12
C MET A 105 -6.64 7.79 -2.69
N ALA A 106 -7.49 8.41 -1.86
CA ALA A 106 -8.72 9.04 -2.33
C ALA A 106 -8.45 10.17 -3.33
N ILE A 107 -7.47 11.04 -3.03
CA ILE A 107 -7.02 12.13 -3.91
C ILE A 107 -6.46 11.57 -5.22
N TYR A 108 -5.60 10.55 -5.14
CA TYR A 108 -5.04 9.93 -6.34
C TYR A 108 -6.14 9.34 -7.22
N SER A 109 -7.10 8.61 -6.63
CA SER A 109 -8.24 8.05 -7.35
C SER A 109 -9.09 9.11 -8.07
N ASP A 110 -9.25 10.30 -7.49
CA ASP A 110 -9.99 11.42 -8.14
C ASP A 110 -9.20 12.05 -9.29
N SER A 111 -7.88 11.89 -9.31
CA SER A 111 -7.01 12.40 -10.38
C SER A 111 -6.92 11.47 -11.60
N LEU A 112 -7.38 10.23 -11.46
CA LEU A 112 -7.39 9.25 -12.54
C LEU A 112 -8.61 9.44 -13.44
N PRO A 113 -8.48 9.22 -14.76
CA PRO A 113 -9.56 9.38 -15.73
C PRO A 113 -10.65 8.29 -15.61
#